data_AF-A0A323U5A2-F1
#
_entry.id   AF-A0A323U5A2-F1
#
_cell.length_a   1.000
_cell.length_b   1.000
_cell.length_c   1.000
_cell.angle_alpha   90.00
_cell.angle_beta   90.00
_cell.angle_gamma   90.00
#
_symmetry.space_group_name_H-M   'P 1'
#
loop_
_entity.id
_entity.type
_entity.pdbx_description
1 polymer ?
#
loop_
_entity_poly.entity_id
_entity_poly.type
_entity_poly.pdbx_seq_one_letter_code
_entity_poly.pdbx_strand_id
1 'polypeptide(L)'
;MWMVESIAVDPEAALEFFRSRLPVTDPEFRALSDAARRRAFFVAGLARLDLVQEVMNALDAALAEGETFERFRERLSQQVARAWGGQSPHRLRTIFDTNLQMAYGAGRWRAANELRDSRPYWGLEVVLDGRTSSICRNLAGVVRPADDPFWTNHIPPLHFRCRTALVTYSAEQARGRVSQTVPDQPPLEGFGRPPDVEGWRPRASDYDPELWAAFQYEQDRMGSMRAEQIRLGEQFLAGRSVLSSADTNAVYRALAQAGLSEYLRKRPLAVLDIQPLPGQGENVLLGYYLEDEQHLVLNSARPAQTINQDFRPARLKTFSATGETLVEALRRTLIHEIGHHLLVDLKGREGFIALVQEAYRSGSAISLRARRDWEEYFCECFAAHTFAARTLFAFDPTGHAMIEKARKELGLP
;
A
#
# COMPACT_ATOMS: atom_id res chain seq x y z
N MET A 1 -35.89 -22.15 -1.06
CA MET A 1 -34.83 -21.19 -1.46
C MET A 1 -33.68 -21.44 -0.51
N TRP A 2 -32.63 -22.14 -0.94
CA TRP A 2 -31.57 -22.61 -0.05
C TRP A 2 -30.39 -21.64 -0.12
N MET A 3 -30.03 -21.02 1.01
CA MET A 3 -28.85 -20.17 1.10
C MET A 3 -27.59 -21.04 1.02
N VAL A 4 -26.85 -20.91 -0.08
CA VAL A 4 -25.44 -21.26 -0.12
C VAL A 4 -24.72 -20.12 0.60
N GLU A 5 -24.16 -20.38 1.77
CA GLU A 5 -23.24 -19.43 2.40
C GLU A 5 -21.92 -19.51 1.62
N SER A 6 -21.69 -18.53 0.75
CA SER A 6 -20.36 -18.32 0.22
C SER A 6 -19.43 -18.02 1.41
N ILE A 7 -18.26 -18.66 1.43
CA ILE A 7 -17.22 -18.28 2.38
C ILE A 7 -16.88 -16.84 2.04
N ALA A 8 -17.22 -15.91 2.94
CA ALA A 8 -16.80 -14.53 2.83
C ALA A 8 -15.28 -14.57 2.64
N VAL A 9 -14.81 -13.95 1.55
CA VAL A 9 -13.37 -13.80 1.35
C VAL A 9 -12.88 -12.99 2.54
N ASP A 10 -12.03 -13.59 3.38
CA ASP A 10 -11.27 -12.82 4.36
C ASP A 10 -10.32 -11.90 3.57
N PRO A 11 -10.61 -10.59 3.51
CA PRO A 11 -9.79 -9.68 2.72
C PRO A 11 -8.36 -9.62 3.26
N GLU A 12 -8.16 -9.87 4.55
CA GLU A 12 -6.86 -9.82 5.20
C GLU A 12 -6.01 -11.03 4.80
N ALA A 13 -6.57 -12.25 4.79
CA ALA A 13 -5.89 -13.45 4.31
C ALA A 13 -5.58 -13.40 2.81
N ALA A 14 -6.50 -12.88 1.98
CA ALA A 14 -6.26 -12.70 0.55
C ALA A 14 -5.12 -11.70 0.29
N LEU A 15 -5.11 -10.57 1.02
CA LEU A 15 -4.02 -9.60 0.98
C LEU A 15 -2.72 -10.18 1.52
N GLU A 16 -2.75 -10.94 2.62
CA GLU A 16 -1.57 -11.58 3.20
C GLU A 16 -0.91 -12.51 2.19
N PHE A 17 -1.68 -13.41 1.58
CA PHE A 17 -1.18 -14.29 0.52
C PHE A 17 -0.61 -13.50 -0.65
N PHE A 18 -1.33 -12.50 -1.16
CA PHE A 18 -0.88 -11.71 -2.31
C PHE A 18 0.45 -11.01 -2.02
N ARG A 19 0.54 -10.33 -0.87
CA ARG A 19 1.68 -9.55 -0.37
C ARG A 19 2.88 -10.42 0.00
N SER A 20 2.64 -11.69 0.27
CA SER A 20 3.68 -12.65 0.56
C SER A 20 4.56 -12.87 -0.69
N ARG A 21 3.98 -12.95 -1.89
CA ARG A 21 4.71 -13.35 -3.11
C ARG A 21 5.86 -12.39 -3.48
N LEU A 22 7.00 -12.94 -3.90
CA LEU A 22 8.17 -12.15 -4.31
C LEU A 22 8.07 -11.73 -5.79
N PRO A 23 8.06 -10.43 -6.13
CA PRO A 23 8.14 -9.97 -7.51
C PRO A 23 9.48 -10.36 -8.16
N VAL A 24 9.43 -11.02 -9.31
CA VAL A 24 10.60 -11.38 -10.12
C VAL A 24 10.34 -11.08 -11.61
N THR A 25 11.41 -10.88 -12.36
CA THR A 25 11.32 -10.70 -13.82
C THR A 25 11.00 -12.02 -14.54
N ASP A 26 10.52 -11.94 -15.79
CA ASP A 26 10.22 -13.14 -16.60
C ASP A 26 11.43 -14.08 -16.79
N PRO A 27 12.66 -13.59 -17.03
CA PRO A 27 13.84 -14.46 -17.09
C PRO A 27 14.13 -15.17 -15.77
N GLU A 28 14.06 -14.44 -14.64
CA GLU A 28 14.30 -15.00 -13.30
C GLU A 28 13.26 -16.06 -12.96
N PHE A 29 11.97 -15.81 -13.22
CA PHE A 29 10.90 -16.78 -13.00
C PHE A 29 11.14 -18.10 -13.75
N ARG A 30 11.63 -18.03 -14.99
CA ARG A 30 11.94 -19.22 -15.79
C ARG A 30 13.11 -20.00 -15.20
N ALA A 31 14.05 -19.35 -14.53
CA ALA A 31 15.17 -19.99 -13.85
C ALA A 31 14.80 -20.62 -12.49
N LEU A 32 13.65 -20.28 -11.91
CA LEU A 32 13.21 -20.80 -10.62
C LEU A 32 12.80 -22.29 -10.68
N SER A 33 13.01 -22.99 -9.57
CA SER A 33 12.45 -24.34 -9.33
C SER A 33 10.92 -24.29 -9.22
N ASP A 34 10.24 -25.43 -9.43
CA ASP A 34 8.79 -25.51 -9.29
C ASP A 34 8.29 -25.10 -7.89
N ALA A 35 9.11 -25.29 -6.86
CA ALA A 35 8.81 -24.83 -5.51
C ALA A 35 8.89 -23.31 -5.37
N ALA A 36 9.94 -22.70 -5.94
CA ALA A 36 10.12 -21.25 -5.91
C ALA A 36 9.12 -20.52 -6.83
N ARG A 37 8.74 -21.11 -7.97
CA ARG A 37 7.72 -20.56 -8.88
C ARG A 37 6.35 -20.40 -8.21
N ARG A 38 5.99 -21.27 -7.25
CA ARG A 38 4.74 -21.15 -6.47
C ARG A 38 4.72 -19.94 -5.53
N ARG A 39 5.90 -19.38 -5.26
CA ARG A 39 6.14 -18.34 -4.24
C ARG A 39 6.51 -17.00 -4.85
N ALA A 40 6.62 -16.95 -6.18
CA ALA A 40 7.00 -15.77 -6.94
C ALA A 40 5.77 -15.12 -7.59
N PHE A 41 5.77 -13.79 -7.61
CA PHE A 41 4.93 -12.98 -8.49
C PHE A 41 5.76 -12.63 -9.72
N PHE A 42 5.27 -12.92 -10.91
CA PHE A 42 5.90 -12.45 -12.13
C PHE A 42 4.82 -12.07 -13.12
N VAL A 43 5.19 -11.24 -14.09
CA VAL A 43 4.32 -10.95 -15.22
C VAL A 43 5.08 -11.18 -16.50
N ALA A 44 4.60 -12.15 -17.29
CA ALA A 44 5.22 -12.52 -18.55
C ALA A 44 5.47 -11.28 -19.42
N GLY A 45 6.67 -11.19 -20.01
CA GLY A 45 7.08 -10.09 -20.87
C GLY A 45 7.56 -8.82 -20.15
N LEU A 46 7.61 -8.78 -18.82
CA LEU A 46 8.32 -7.75 -18.08
C LEU A 46 9.73 -8.25 -17.72
N ALA A 47 10.74 -7.63 -18.32
CA ALA A 47 12.14 -7.92 -18.08
C ALA A 47 12.80 -6.95 -17.09
N ARG A 48 12.05 -5.96 -16.58
CA ARG A 48 12.53 -5.02 -15.56
C ARG A 48 11.71 -5.17 -14.28
N LEU A 49 12.41 -5.24 -13.15
CA LEU A 49 11.81 -5.47 -11.84
C LEU A 49 10.93 -4.31 -11.38
N ASP A 50 11.30 -3.06 -11.71
CA ASP A 50 10.51 -1.86 -11.43
C ASP A 50 9.09 -1.92 -12.02
N LEU A 51 8.97 -2.43 -13.26
CA LEU A 51 7.68 -2.61 -13.93
C LEU A 51 6.88 -3.77 -13.31
N VAL A 52 7.54 -4.84 -12.89
CA VAL A 52 6.86 -5.96 -12.18
C VAL A 52 6.31 -5.46 -10.85
N GLN A 53 7.08 -4.67 -10.12
CA GLN A 53 6.68 -4.06 -8.85
C GLN A 53 5.51 -3.07 -9.04
N GLU A 54 5.54 -2.26 -10.11
CA GLU A 54 4.45 -1.34 -10.44
C GLU A 54 3.11 -2.09 -10.59
N VAL A 55 3.14 -3.21 -11.32
CA VAL A 55 1.94 -4.06 -11.54
C VAL A 55 1.51 -4.74 -10.25
N MET A 56 2.46 -5.23 -9.45
CA MET A 56 2.17 -5.83 -8.15
C MET A 56 1.49 -4.82 -7.20
N ASN A 57 1.99 -3.58 -7.16
CA ASN A 57 1.40 -2.50 -6.35
C ASN A 57 -0.01 -2.12 -6.83
N ALA A 58 -0.23 -2.07 -8.15
CA ALA A 58 -1.56 -1.77 -8.70
C ALA A 58 -2.58 -2.89 -8.38
N LEU A 59 -2.15 -4.15 -8.37
CA LEU A 59 -2.98 -5.28 -7.96
C LEU A 59 -3.23 -5.32 -6.45
N ASP A 60 -2.24 -4.94 -5.63
CA ASP A 60 -2.41 -4.79 -4.18
C ASP A 60 -3.48 -3.76 -3.84
N ALA A 61 -3.43 -2.58 -4.48
CA ALA A 61 -4.45 -1.55 -4.35
C ALA A 61 -5.83 -2.06 -4.78
N ALA A 62 -5.90 -2.75 -5.91
CA ALA A 62 -7.17 -3.31 -6.39
C ALA A 62 -7.77 -4.35 -5.44
N LEU A 63 -6.93 -5.17 -4.79
CA LEU A 63 -7.36 -6.13 -3.77
C LEU A 63 -7.80 -5.43 -2.47
N ALA A 64 -7.06 -4.42 -2.03
CA ALA A 64 -7.30 -3.72 -0.77
C ALA A 64 -8.55 -2.82 -0.83
N GLU A 65 -8.78 -2.17 -1.97
CA GLU A 65 -9.85 -1.19 -2.17
C GLU A 65 -11.05 -1.77 -2.95
N GLY A 66 -10.96 -3.02 -3.42
CA GLY A 66 -12.01 -3.67 -4.22
C GLY A 66 -12.21 -3.02 -5.59
N GLU A 67 -11.13 -2.53 -6.21
CA GLU A 67 -11.21 -1.74 -7.43
C GLU A 67 -11.60 -2.56 -8.68
N THR A 68 -12.12 -1.86 -9.69
CA THR A 68 -12.42 -2.47 -10.99
C THR A 68 -11.17 -2.60 -11.86
N PHE A 69 -11.27 -3.42 -12.92
CA PHE A 69 -10.23 -3.55 -13.93
C PHE A 69 -9.84 -2.19 -14.57
N GLU A 70 -10.81 -1.31 -14.76
CA GLU A 70 -10.61 0.00 -15.38
C GLU A 70 -9.71 0.88 -14.51
N ARG A 71 -9.94 0.90 -13.19
CA ARG A 71 -9.08 1.60 -12.22
C ARG A 71 -7.70 1.00 -12.11
N PHE A 72 -7.59 -0.33 -12.06
CA PHE A 72 -6.30 -1.02 -12.13
C PHE A 72 -5.50 -0.59 -13.37
N ARG A 73 -6.16 -0.53 -14.54
CA ARG A 73 -5.52 -0.13 -15.79
C ARG A 73 -5.07 1.33 -15.78
N GLU A 74 -5.84 2.22 -15.17
CA GLU A 74 -5.49 3.65 -15.02
C GLU A 74 -4.25 3.87 -14.13
N ARG A 75 -4.01 2.99 -13.16
CA ARG A 75 -2.82 3.05 -12.29
C ARG A 75 -1.52 2.68 -13.00
N LEU A 76 -1.59 2.00 -14.14
CA LEU A 76 -0.40 1.53 -14.85
C LEU A 76 0.20 2.64 -15.73
N SER A 77 1.51 2.76 -15.66
CA SER A 77 2.31 3.69 -16.44
C SER A 77 2.28 3.33 -17.93
N GLN A 78 2.57 4.34 -18.76
CA GLN A 78 2.76 4.10 -20.19
C GLN A 78 3.93 3.14 -20.47
N GLN A 79 4.90 3.00 -19.57
CA GLN A 79 6.02 2.08 -19.75
C GLN A 79 5.58 0.62 -19.63
N VAL A 80 4.74 0.31 -18.63
CA VAL A 80 4.08 -1.00 -18.51
C VAL A 80 3.23 -1.30 -19.75
N ALA A 81 2.44 -0.32 -20.20
CA ALA A 81 1.61 -0.48 -21.41
C ALA A 81 2.47 -0.74 -22.66
N ARG A 82 3.60 -0.04 -22.83
CA ARG A 82 4.52 -0.24 -23.96
C ARG A 82 5.22 -1.61 -23.90
N ALA A 83 5.65 -2.05 -22.72
CA ALA A 83 6.28 -3.36 -22.53
C ALA A 83 5.37 -4.53 -22.95
N TRP A 84 4.05 -4.31 -22.93
CA TRP A 84 3.06 -5.29 -23.40
C TRP A 84 2.54 -5.07 -24.82
N GLY A 85 3.23 -4.23 -25.61
CA GLY A 85 2.90 -3.99 -27.02
C GLY A 85 1.72 -3.01 -27.21
N GLY A 86 1.49 -2.13 -26.24
CA GLY A 86 0.36 -1.18 -26.19
C GLY A 86 -0.69 -1.58 -25.13
N GLN A 87 -1.79 -0.81 -25.04
CA GLN A 87 -2.90 -1.16 -24.15
C GLN A 87 -3.71 -2.35 -24.69
N SER A 88 -3.12 -3.54 -24.87
CA SER A 88 -3.91 -4.74 -25.17
C SER A 88 -4.82 -5.06 -23.97
N PRO A 89 -6.13 -4.71 -24.00
CA PRO A 89 -6.95 -4.73 -22.80
C PRO A 89 -7.18 -6.17 -22.31
N HIS A 90 -7.06 -7.13 -23.22
CA HIS A 90 -7.30 -8.55 -22.95
C HIS A 90 -6.17 -9.17 -22.12
N ARG A 91 -4.92 -8.81 -22.41
CA ARG A 91 -3.77 -9.28 -21.63
C ARG A 91 -3.79 -8.72 -20.22
N LEU A 92 -4.01 -7.41 -20.11
CA LEU A 92 -4.16 -6.71 -18.82
C LEU A 92 -5.28 -7.30 -17.98
N ARG A 93 -6.44 -7.54 -18.59
CA ARG A 93 -7.58 -8.16 -17.90
C ARG A 93 -7.28 -9.57 -17.45
N THR A 94 -6.54 -10.35 -18.24
CA THR A 94 -6.13 -11.70 -17.84
C THR A 94 -5.18 -11.68 -16.64
N ILE A 95 -4.21 -10.75 -16.61
CA ILE A 95 -3.30 -10.55 -15.48
C ILE A 95 -4.08 -10.18 -14.22
N PHE A 96 -4.98 -9.21 -14.35
CA PHE A 96 -5.86 -8.74 -13.28
C PHE A 96 -6.74 -9.86 -12.72
N ASP A 97 -7.59 -10.45 -13.57
CA ASP A 97 -8.54 -11.50 -13.20
C ASP A 97 -7.81 -12.68 -12.54
N THR A 98 -6.68 -13.11 -13.10
CA THR A 98 -5.95 -14.28 -12.60
C THR A 98 -5.35 -14.02 -11.22
N ASN A 99 -4.71 -12.86 -11.02
CA ASN A 99 -4.08 -12.55 -9.74
C ASN A 99 -5.08 -12.32 -8.62
N LEU A 100 -6.19 -11.62 -8.90
CA LEU A 100 -7.26 -11.45 -7.92
C LEU A 100 -7.88 -12.80 -7.54
N GLN A 101 -8.18 -13.66 -8.51
CA GLN A 101 -8.75 -14.97 -8.23
C GLN A 101 -7.79 -15.87 -7.46
N MET A 102 -6.48 -15.79 -7.70
CA MET A 102 -5.48 -16.50 -6.89
C MET A 102 -5.50 -16.04 -5.43
N ALA A 103 -5.52 -14.72 -5.20
CA ALA A 103 -5.55 -14.16 -3.85
C ALA A 103 -6.85 -14.52 -3.09
N TYR A 104 -8.00 -14.36 -3.75
CA TYR A 104 -9.29 -14.74 -3.17
C TYR A 104 -9.42 -16.24 -2.94
N GLY A 105 -8.89 -17.07 -3.84
CA GLY A 105 -8.82 -18.51 -3.66
C GLY A 105 -8.02 -18.90 -2.43
N ALA A 106 -6.86 -18.26 -2.20
CA ALA A 106 -6.05 -18.49 -1.02
C ALA A 106 -6.76 -18.09 0.29
N GLY A 107 -7.42 -16.92 0.31
CA GLY A 107 -8.21 -16.48 1.46
C GLY A 107 -9.36 -17.44 1.79
N ARG A 108 -10.10 -17.90 0.77
CA ARG A 108 -11.18 -18.90 0.95
C ARG A 108 -10.66 -20.24 1.45
N TRP A 109 -9.52 -20.68 0.95
CA TRP A 109 -8.88 -21.92 1.39
C TRP A 109 -8.47 -21.83 2.87
N ARG A 110 -7.90 -20.70 3.31
CA ARG A 110 -7.54 -20.50 4.73
C ARG A 110 -8.78 -20.52 5.62
N ALA A 111 -9.81 -19.75 5.28
CA ALA A 111 -11.07 -19.73 6.01
C ALA A 111 -11.74 -21.13 6.03
N ALA A 112 -11.67 -21.89 4.93
CA ALA A 112 -12.18 -23.25 4.88
C ALA A 112 -11.45 -24.21 5.83
N ASN A 113 -10.15 -24.00 6.05
CA ASN A 113 -9.37 -24.77 7.02
C ASN A 113 -9.67 -24.36 8.46
N GLU A 114 -9.81 -23.07 8.75
CA GLU A 114 -10.17 -22.58 10.10
C GLU A 114 -11.56 -23.05 10.52
N LEU A 115 -12.47 -23.22 9.56
CA LEU A 115 -13.82 -23.74 9.78
C LEU A 115 -13.91 -25.27 9.70
N ARG A 116 -12.81 -26.01 9.53
CA ARG A 116 -12.84 -27.45 9.23
C ARG A 116 -13.61 -28.26 10.28
N ASP A 117 -13.52 -27.90 11.57
CA ASP A 117 -14.21 -28.61 12.65
C ASP A 117 -15.73 -28.42 12.60
N SER A 118 -16.19 -27.20 12.30
CA SER A 118 -17.62 -26.88 12.23
C SER A 118 -18.24 -27.12 10.85
N ARG A 119 -17.41 -27.14 9.80
CA ARG A 119 -17.78 -27.30 8.39
C ARG A 119 -16.85 -28.32 7.69
N PRO A 120 -16.98 -29.62 8.01
CA PRO A 120 -16.04 -30.67 7.60
C PRO A 120 -16.15 -31.10 6.13
N TYR A 121 -17.04 -30.49 5.35
CA TYR A 121 -17.21 -30.77 3.92
C TYR A 121 -16.98 -29.52 3.10
N TRP A 122 -16.27 -29.66 1.99
CA TRP A 122 -16.02 -28.60 1.04
C TRP A 122 -16.70 -28.90 -0.30
N GLY A 123 -16.93 -27.88 -1.10
CA GLY A 123 -17.44 -28.04 -2.46
C GLY A 123 -16.99 -26.95 -3.41
N LEU A 124 -17.27 -27.19 -4.69
CA LEU A 124 -16.96 -26.27 -5.77
C LEU A 124 -18.24 -25.59 -6.28
N GLU A 125 -18.35 -24.29 -6.03
CA GLU A 125 -19.39 -23.46 -6.61
C GLU A 125 -18.93 -22.98 -7.98
N VAL A 126 -19.58 -23.49 -9.03
CA VAL A 126 -19.26 -23.18 -10.42
C VAL A 126 -20.38 -22.34 -11.00
N VAL A 127 -20.03 -21.15 -11.51
CA VAL A 127 -20.95 -20.36 -12.35
C VAL A 127 -21.13 -21.10 -13.66
N LEU A 128 -22.35 -21.60 -13.94
CA LEU A 128 -22.69 -22.34 -15.16
C LEU A 128 -23.36 -21.42 -16.19
N ASP A 129 -22.58 -20.98 -17.18
CA ASP A 129 -23.01 -20.16 -18.31
C ASP A 129 -22.26 -20.53 -19.61
N GLY A 130 -22.52 -19.78 -20.69
CA GLY A 130 -21.85 -19.96 -21.98
C GLY A 130 -20.34 -19.68 -21.97
N ARG A 131 -19.79 -19.11 -20.89
CA ARG A 131 -18.36 -18.79 -20.70
C ARG A 131 -17.67 -19.75 -19.72
N THR A 132 -18.37 -20.78 -19.25
CA THR A 132 -17.81 -21.76 -18.31
C THR A 132 -16.88 -22.70 -19.06
N SER A 133 -15.62 -22.74 -18.62
CA SER A 133 -14.59 -23.66 -19.13
C SER A 133 -15.03 -25.12 -18.98
N SER A 134 -14.62 -25.97 -19.93
CA SER A 134 -14.79 -27.43 -19.83
C SER A 134 -14.13 -28.00 -18.56
N ILE A 135 -13.03 -27.39 -18.10
CA ILE A 135 -12.34 -27.78 -16.86
C ILE A 135 -13.29 -27.67 -15.66
N CYS A 136 -14.08 -26.60 -15.57
CA CYS A 136 -14.93 -26.35 -14.40
C CYS A 136 -16.34 -26.91 -14.55
N ARG A 137 -16.86 -27.05 -15.77
CA ARG A 137 -18.26 -27.40 -16.03
C ARG A 137 -18.68 -28.69 -15.33
N ASN A 138 -17.82 -29.70 -15.36
CA ASN A 138 -18.12 -31.01 -14.77
C ASN A 138 -17.90 -31.05 -13.26
N LEU A 139 -17.23 -30.04 -12.69
CA LEU A 139 -16.96 -29.93 -11.26
C LEU A 139 -18.12 -29.27 -10.48
N ALA A 140 -19.15 -28.80 -11.19
CA ALA A 140 -20.30 -28.15 -10.57
C ALA A 140 -21.03 -29.11 -9.62
N GLY A 141 -21.19 -28.71 -8.36
CA GLY A 141 -21.87 -29.52 -7.35
C GLY A 141 -21.03 -30.64 -6.74
N VAL A 142 -19.72 -30.68 -7.05
CA VAL A 142 -18.79 -31.55 -6.32
C VAL A 142 -18.75 -31.11 -4.86
N VAL A 143 -19.06 -32.03 -3.95
CA VAL A 143 -18.92 -31.87 -2.49
C VAL A 143 -18.19 -33.08 -1.93
N ARG A 144 -17.11 -32.86 -1.19
CA ARG A 144 -16.26 -33.91 -0.60
C ARG A 144 -15.85 -33.54 0.83
N PRO A 145 -15.50 -34.53 1.67
CA PRO A 145 -14.85 -34.26 2.95
C PRO A 145 -13.63 -33.34 2.80
N ALA A 146 -13.36 -32.50 3.80
CA ALA A 146 -12.26 -31.52 3.77
C ALA A 146 -10.85 -32.16 3.70
N ASP A 147 -10.72 -33.42 4.12
CA ASP A 147 -9.49 -34.22 4.08
C ASP A 147 -9.36 -35.08 2.82
N ASP A 148 -10.31 -34.97 1.88
CA ASP A 148 -10.30 -35.75 0.66
C ASP A 148 -9.10 -35.42 -0.26
N PRO A 149 -8.41 -36.43 -0.82
CA PRO A 149 -7.29 -36.22 -1.74
C PRO A 149 -7.60 -35.33 -2.94
N PHE A 150 -8.87 -35.23 -3.35
CA PHE A 150 -9.34 -34.32 -4.40
C PHE A 150 -8.84 -32.88 -4.19
N TRP A 151 -8.79 -32.41 -2.94
CA TRP A 151 -8.37 -31.05 -2.59
C TRP A 151 -6.87 -30.80 -2.69
N THR A 152 -6.06 -31.83 -2.95
CA THR A 152 -4.61 -31.68 -3.19
C THR A 152 -4.33 -30.86 -4.45
N ASN A 153 -5.23 -30.93 -5.43
CA ASN A 153 -5.08 -30.28 -6.73
C ASN A 153 -6.39 -29.69 -7.27
N HIS A 154 -7.46 -29.52 -6.48
CA HIS A 154 -8.71 -28.87 -6.91
C HIS A 154 -9.13 -27.68 -6.04
N ILE A 155 -8.17 -26.92 -5.50
CA ILE A 155 -8.41 -25.62 -4.86
C ILE A 155 -8.43 -24.52 -5.93
N PRO A 156 -9.55 -23.80 -6.12
CA PRO A 156 -9.63 -22.73 -7.11
C PRO A 156 -8.62 -21.59 -6.85
N PRO A 157 -8.13 -20.92 -7.90
CA PRO A 157 -8.53 -21.07 -9.30
C PRO A 157 -7.92 -22.31 -9.99
N LEU A 158 -8.66 -22.88 -10.94
CA LEU A 158 -8.28 -24.10 -11.66
C LEU A 158 -7.69 -23.84 -13.07
N HIS A 159 -7.78 -22.61 -13.54
CA HIS A 159 -7.26 -22.13 -14.84
C HIS A 159 -7.33 -20.60 -14.89
N PHE A 160 -6.81 -20.00 -15.97
CA PHE A 160 -6.95 -18.56 -16.21
C PHE A 160 -8.41 -18.11 -16.24
N ARG A 161 -8.70 -16.97 -15.60
CA ARG A 161 -10.07 -16.38 -15.52
C ARG A 161 -11.12 -17.35 -14.95
N CYS A 162 -10.69 -18.26 -14.07
CA CYS A 162 -11.58 -19.15 -13.34
C CYS A 162 -12.53 -18.34 -12.45
N ARG A 163 -13.81 -18.75 -12.43
CA ARG A 163 -14.86 -18.15 -11.59
C ARG A 163 -15.41 -19.14 -10.57
N THR A 164 -14.76 -20.29 -10.44
CA THR A 164 -15.13 -21.31 -9.46
C THR A 164 -14.66 -20.88 -8.07
N ALA A 165 -15.52 -21.06 -7.08
CA ALA A 165 -15.24 -20.75 -5.69
C ALA A 165 -15.20 -22.03 -4.83
N LEU A 166 -14.31 -22.04 -3.84
CA LEU A 166 -14.39 -23.01 -2.75
C LEU A 166 -15.49 -22.56 -1.77
N VAL A 167 -16.36 -23.48 -1.41
CA VAL A 167 -17.42 -23.29 -0.40
C VAL A 167 -17.35 -24.40 0.66
N THR A 168 -17.85 -24.14 1.86
CA THR A 168 -17.85 -25.12 2.96
C THR A 168 -19.28 -25.44 3.42
N TYR A 169 -19.47 -26.63 3.97
CA TYR A 169 -20.75 -27.13 4.45
C TYR A 169 -20.59 -27.77 5.83
N SER A 170 -21.58 -27.53 6.71
CA SER A 170 -21.76 -28.38 7.90
C SER A 170 -22.15 -29.80 7.50
N ALA A 171 -22.01 -30.75 8.42
CA ALA A 171 -22.41 -32.15 8.17
C ALA A 171 -23.89 -32.29 7.80
N GLU A 172 -24.77 -31.46 8.38
CA GLU A 172 -26.19 -31.43 8.03
C GLU A 172 -26.40 -30.91 6.60
N GLN A 173 -25.71 -29.84 6.22
CA GLN A 173 -25.79 -29.28 4.87
C GLN A 173 -25.18 -30.22 3.83
N ALA A 174 -24.14 -30.99 4.14
CA ALA A 174 -23.53 -31.92 3.21
C ALA A 174 -24.37 -33.20 2.98
N ARG A 175 -25.34 -33.47 3.86
CA ARG A 175 -26.16 -34.69 3.81
C ARG A 175 -26.88 -34.82 2.47
N GLY A 176 -26.62 -35.92 1.76
CA GLY A 176 -27.18 -36.17 0.43
C GLY A 176 -26.56 -35.35 -0.71
N ARG A 177 -25.51 -34.56 -0.44
CA ARG A 177 -24.76 -33.76 -1.43
C ARG A 177 -23.37 -34.29 -1.71
N VAL A 178 -22.80 -35.08 -0.78
CA VAL A 178 -21.46 -35.67 -0.93
C VAL A 178 -21.40 -36.50 -2.21
N SER A 179 -20.55 -36.08 -3.13
CA SER A 179 -20.34 -36.76 -4.40
C SER A 179 -19.65 -38.09 -4.14
N GLN A 180 -20.20 -39.21 -4.64
CA GLN A 180 -19.54 -40.52 -4.47
C GLN A 180 -18.32 -40.65 -5.39
N THR A 181 -18.44 -40.14 -6.61
CA THR A 181 -17.39 -40.07 -7.61
C THR A 181 -17.10 -38.62 -7.95
N VAL A 182 -15.83 -38.31 -8.20
CA VAL A 182 -15.40 -37.00 -8.72
C VAL A 182 -14.99 -37.14 -10.19
N PRO A 183 -15.22 -36.13 -11.04
CA PRO A 183 -14.77 -36.17 -12.43
C PRO A 183 -13.24 -36.23 -12.51
N ASP A 184 -12.72 -37.04 -13.42
CA ASP A 184 -11.29 -37.07 -13.77
C ASP A 184 -10.97 -35.92 -14.75
N GLN A 185 -11.00 -34.70 -14.23
CA GLN A 185 -10.74 -33.49 -14.99
C GLN A 185 -9.67 -32.66 -14.27
N PRO A 186 -8.39 -32.77 -14.66
CA PRO A 186 -7.33 -32.03 -14.00
C PRO A 186 -7.46 -30.52 -14.25
N PRO A 187 -6.98 -29.68 -13.31
CA PRO A 187 -6.76 -28.27 -13.56
C PRO A 187 -5.74 -28.04 -14.67
N LEU A 188 -5.67 -26.80 -15.16
CA LEU A 188 -4.57 -26.39 -16.01
C LEU A 188 -3.24 -26.46 -15.24
N GLU A 189 -2.15 -26.78 -15.92
CA GLU A 189 -0.82 -26.83 -15.31
C GLU A 189 -0.51 -25.51 -14.56
N GLY A 190 -0.02 -25.63 -13.32
CA GLY A 190 0.24 -24.49 -12.44
C GLY A 190 -0.95 -24.02 -11.60
N PHE A 191 -2.15 -24.58 -11.79
CA PHE A 191 -3.37 -24.23 -11.03
C PHE A 191 -3.85 -25.37 -10.11
N GLY A 192 -4.87 -25.09 -9.29
CA GLY A 192 -5.58 -26.10 -8.49
C GLY A 192 -4.90 -26.48 -7.17
N ARG A 193 -3.67 -26.07 -6.93
CA ARG A 193 -2.96 -26.46 -5.69
C ARG A 193 -3.32 -25.52 -4.54
N PRO A 194 -3.48 -26.05 -3.31
CA PRO A 194 -3.61 -25.21 -2.13
C PRO A 194 -2.38 -24.30 -1.97
N PRO A 195 -2.54 -23.09 -1.41
CA PRO A 195 -1.43 -22.37 -0.78
C PRO A 195 -0.72 -23.28 0.22
N ASP A 196 0.58 -23.11 0.44
CA ASP A 196 1.30 -23.96 1.39
C ASP A 196 0.66 -23.95 2.78
N VAL A 197 0.53 -25.15 3.38
CA VAL A 197 -0.16 -25.41 4.66
C VAL A 197 0.55 -24.83 5.88
N GLU A 198 1.85 -24.56 5.75
CA GLU A 198 2.56 -23.68 6.67
C GLU A 198 2.44 -22.27 6.10
N GLY A 199 1.80 -21.35 6.83
CA GLY A 199 1.68 -19.95 6.43
C GLY A 199 2.99 -19.48 5.82
N TRP A 200 2.93 -19.15 4.54
CA TRP A 200 4.10 -18.92 3.70
C TRP A 200 5.10 -18.00 4.42
N ARG A 201 6.34 -18.48 4.55
CA ARG A 201 7.47 -17.66 4.98
C ARG A 201 8.61 -17.78 3.98
N PRO A 202 9.11 -16.65 3.51
CA PRO A 202 10.23 -16.59 2.56
C PRO A 202 11.48 -17.17 3.23
N ARG A 203 12.29 -17.97 2.51
CA ARG A 203 13.58 -18.50 2.99
C ARG A 203 14.70 -18.07 2.06
N ALA A 204 15.79 -17.52 2.62
CA ALA A 204 16.92 -16.99 1.84
C ALA A 204 17.53 -18.00 0.86
N SER A 205 17.52 -19.28 1.21
CA SER A 205 18.06 -20.37 0.39
C SER A 205 17.33 -20.62 -0.92
N ASP A 206 16.09 -20.14 -1.05
CA ASP A 206 15.22 -20.46 -2.17
C ASP A 206 15.34 -19.44 -3.33
N TYR A 207 16.20 -18.43 -3.16
CA TYR A 207 16.29 -17.26 -4.05
C TYR A 207 17.75 -16.89 -4.35
N ASP A 208 17.96 -16.20 -5.48
CA ASP A 208 19.22 -15.52 -5.75
C ASP A 208 19.48 -14.45 -4.66
N PRO A 209 20.73 -14.25 -4.18
CA PRO A 209 21.04 -13.28 -3.13
C PRO A 209 20.57 -11.86 -3.40
N GLU A 210 20.62 -11.38 -4.65
CA GLU A 210 20.16 -10.03 -5.00
C GLU A 210 18.63 -9.93 -4.96
N LEU A 211 17.93 -10.97 -5.40
CA LEU A 211 16.47 -11.08 -5.31
C LEU A 211 15.98 -11.19 -3.87
N TRP A 212 16.72 -11.91 -3.04
CA TRP A 212 16.43 -12.02 -1.61
C TRP A 212 16.57 -10.66 -0.90
N ALA A 213 17.61 -9.90 -1.22
CA ALA A 213 17.81 -8.56 -0.68
C ALA A 213 16.69 -7.59 -1.11
N ALA A 214 16.29 -7.62 -2.39
CA ALA A 214 15.18 -6.82 -2.89
C ALA A 214 13.83 -7.20 -2.24
N PHE A 215 13.59 -8.51 -2.04
CA PHE A 215 12.42 -9.01 -1.33
C PHE A 215 12.36 -8.54 0.13
N GLN A 216 13.48 -8.63 0.85
CA GLN A 216 13.55 -8.18 2.25
C GLN A 216 13.29 -6.68 2.35
N TYR A 217 13.89 -5.88 1.45
CA TYR A 217 13.64 -4.45 1.36
C TYR A 217 12.15 -4.15 1.12
N GLU A 218 11.48 -4.87 0.21
CA GLU A 218 10.06 -4.69 -0.08
C GLU A 218 9.14 -5.21 1.05
N GLN A 219 9.49 -6.29 1.74
CA GLN A 219 8.77 -6.74 2.93
C GLN A 219 8.91 -5.78 4.11
N ASP A 220 10.09 -5.19 4.32
CA ASP A 220 10.28 -4.15 5.32
C ASP A 220 9.48 -2.90 4.95
N ARG A 221 9.48 -2.52 3.67
CA ARG A 221 8.67 -1.42 3.13
C ARG A 221 7.17 -1.67 3.30
N MET A 222 6.69 -2.88 2.97
CA MET A 222 5.28 -3.25 3.06
C MET A 222 4.82 -3.56 4.48
N GLY A 223 5.68 -4.13 5.32
CA GLY A 223 5.47 -4.28 6.76
C GLY A 223 5.38 -2.93 7.44
N SER A 224 6.23 -1.97 7.05
CA SER A 224 6.11 -0.57 7.43
C SER A 224 4.76 0.02 6.96
N MET A 225 4.34 -0.23 5.72
CA MET A 225 3.05 0.24 5.16
C MET A 225 1.82 -0.40 5.81
N ARG A 226 1.87 -1.68 6.20
CA ARG A 226 0.76 -2.44 6.82
C ARG A 226 0.62 -2.08 8.30
N ALA A 227 1.76 -1.92 8.99
CA ALA A 227 1.78 -1.32 10.31
C ALA A 227 1.34 0.15 10.26
N GLU A 228 1.59 0.92 9.20
CA GLU A 228 0.99 2.25 8.99
C GLU A 228 -0.52 2.21 8.72
N GLN A 229 -1.03 1.23 7.96
CA GLN A 229 -2.46 1.08 7.65
C GLN A 229 -3.29 0.73 8.90
N ILE A 230 -2.74 -0.09 9.80
CA ILE A 230 -3.32 -0.41 11.12
C ILE A 230 -3.19 0.78 12.10
N ARG A 231 -2.27 1.74 11.85
CA ARG A 231 -1.98 2.90 12.72
C ARG A 231 -2.52 4.25 12.23
N LEU A 232 -3.23 4.26 11.10
CA LEU A 232 -4.01 5.42 10.66
C LEU A 232 -5.24 5.56 11.55
N GLY A 233 -5.13 6.42 12.56
CA GLY A 233 -6.06 6.58 13.68
C GLY A 233 -5.40 6.66 15.07
N GLU A 234 -4.10 6.33 15.21
CA GLU A 234 -3.35 6.48 16.47
C GLU A 234 -2.59 7.83 16.58
N GLN A 235 -2.34 8.49 15.45
CA GLN A 235 -1.50 9.69 15.35
C GLN A 235 -2.30 10.98 15.51
N PHE A 236 -3.62 10.89 15.34
CA PHE A 236 -4.58 11.97 15.51
C PHE A 236 -5.94 11.42 15.92
N LEU A 237 -6.69 12.16 16.75
CA LEU A 237 -7.94 11.66 17.35
C LEU A 237 -9.13 11.67 16.37
N ALA A 238 -9.12 12.56 15.38
CA ALA A 238 -10.11 12.63 14.30
C ALA A 238 -9.50 13.22 13.02
N GLY A 239 -10.07 12.90 11.86
CA GLY A 239 -9.64 13.50 10.60
C GLY A 239 -10.63 13.27 9.46
N ARG A 240 -10.80 14.27 8.61
CA ARG A 240 -11.64 14.24 7.42
C ARG A 240 -10.80 14.60 6.22
N SER A 241 -10.90 13.81 5.17
CA SER A 241 -10.22 14.08 3.92
C SER A 241 -11.21 14.07 2.77
N VAL A 242 -11.13 15.08 1.90
CA VAL A 242 -11.87 15.12 0.63
C VAL A 242 -11.17 14.35 -0.49
N LEU A 243 -9.94 13.86 -0.25
CA LEU A 243 -9.19 13.07 -1.22
C LEU A 243 -9.65 11.60 -1.21
N SER A 244 -9.17 10.83 -2.19
CA SER A 244 -9.32 9.37 -2.15
C SER A 244 -8.62 8.78 -0.91
N SER A 245 -9.04 7.60 -0.46
CA SER A 245 -8.37 6.90 0.66
C SER A 245 -6.89 6.64 0.34
N ALA A 246 -6.57 6.27 -0.89
CA ALA A 246 -5.19 6.06 -1.34
C ALA A 246 -4.33 7.32 -1.22
N ASP A 247 -4.83 8.46 -1.70
CA ASP A 247 -4.12 9.74 -1.65
C ASP A 247 -4.02 10.29 -0.23
N THR A 248 -5.09 10.17 0.55
CA THR A 248 -5.12 10.53 1.97
C THR A 248 -4.04 9.77 2.73
N ASN A 249 -3.96 8.46 2.52
CA ASN A 249 -2.93 7.62 3.12
C ASN A 249 -1.54 8.06 2.66
N ALA A 250 -1.33 8.31 1.37
CA ALA A 250 -0.05 8.78 0.83
C ALA A 250 0.40 10.11 1.46
N VAL A 251 -0.53 11.03 1.73
CA VAL A 251 -0.25 12.28 2.46
C VAL A 251 0.20 11.97 3.88
N TYR A 252 -0.56 11.17 4.62
CA TYR A 252 -0.28 10.86 6.02
C TYR A 252 1.02 10.07 6.23
N ARG A 253 1.45 9.25 5.26
CA ARG A 253 2.76 8.56 5.29
C ARG A 253 3.96 9.51 5.40
N ALA A 254 3.79 10.80 5.09
CA ALA A 254 4.83 11.77 5.34
C ALA A 254 5.23 11.83 6.83
N LEU A 255 4.29 11.63 7.76
CA LEU A 255 4.57 11.65 9.20
C LEU A 255 5.51 10.51 9.61
N ALA A 256 5.30 9.30 9.07
CA ALA A 256 6.20 8.19 9.31
C ALA A 256 7.55 8.39 8.62
N GLN A 257 7.58 8.94 7.41
CA GLN A 257 8.82 9.32 6.73
C GLN A 257 9.64 10.33 7.56
N ALA A 258 8.97 11.23 8.28
CA ALA A 258 9.61 12.15 9.21
C ALA A 258 10.00 11.50 10.56
N GLY A 259 9.72 10.21 10.77
CA GLY A 259 10.00 9.49 12.01
C GLY A 259 9.07 9.85 13.17
N LEU A 260 7.91 10.45 12.90
CA LEU A 260 7.02 11.03 13.92
C LEU A 260 6.04 10.03 14.54
N SER A 261 6.01 8.78 14.07
CA SER A 261 4.96 7.82 14.46
C SER A 261 4.92 7.54 15.96
N GLU A 262 6.06 7.41 16.64
CA GLU A 262 6.08 7.18 18.09
C GLU A 262 5.76 8.45 18.88
N TYR A 263 6.31 9.59 18.44
CA TYR A 263 6.02 10.89 19.04
C TYR A 263 4.52 11.19 19.02
N LEU A 264 3.88 11.05 17.85
CA LEU A 264 2.44 11.31 17.69
C LEU A 264 1.56 10.29 18.40
N ARG A 265 2.05 9.08 18.70
CA ARG A 265 1.31 8.16 19.58
C ARG A 265 1.24 8.68 21.02
N LYS A 266 2.33 9.29 21.51
CA LYS A 266 2.39 9.86 22.86
C LYS A 266 1.72 11.24 22.92
N ARG A 267 1.72 11.96 21.81
CA ARG A 267 1.18 13.32 21.67
C ARG A 267 0.44 13.44 20.33
N PRO A 268 -0.79 12.90 20.25
CA PRO A 268 -1.55 12.93 19.01
C PRO A 268 -2.00 14.35 18.68
N LEU A 269 -2.20 14.63 17.40
CA LEU A 269 -3.02 15.77 17.01
C LEU A 269 -4.48 15.51 17.43
N ALA A 270 -5.25 16.54 17.78
CA ALA A 270 -6.67 16.32 17.97
C ALA A 270 -7.37 16.10 16.63
N VAL A 271 -7.03 16.91 15.62
CA VAL A 271 -7.66 16.83 14.30
C VAL A 271 -6.66 17.01 13.17
N LEU A 272 -6.77 16.18 12.13
CA LEU A 272 -6.03 16.34 10.87
C LEU A 272 -6.97 16.28 9.66
N ASP A 273 -7.32 17.45 9.12
CA ASP A 273 -8.24 17.58 7.99
C ASP A 273 -7.52 17.89 6.67
N ILE A 274 -7.99 17.31 5.57
CA ILE A 274 -7.59 17.65 4.20
C ILE A 274 -8.85 18.13 3.46
N GLN A 275 -8.95 19.43 3.22
CA GLN A 275 -10.17 20.05 2.70
C GLN A 275 -9.85 21.26 1.83
N PRO A 276 -10.75 21.69 0.92
CA PRO A 276 -10.53 22.88 0.14
C PRO A 276 -10.60 24.11 1.06
N LEU A 277 -9.59 24.97 1.01
CA LEU A 277 -9.59 26.27 1.69
C LEU A 277 -9.77 27.41 0.68
N PRO A 278 -10.47 28.48 1.05
CA PRO A 278 -10.69 29.62 0.16
C PRO A 278 -9.39 30.38 -0.15
N GLY A 279 -9.32 30.94 -1.35
CA GLY A 279 -8.23 31.80 -1.80
C GLY A 279 -8.05 31.75 -3.32
N GLN A 280 -7.33 32.73 -3.88
CA GLN A 280 -7.04 32.79 -5.32
C GLN A 280 -5.58 33.16 -5.58
N GLY A 281 -5.07 32.64 -6.70
CA GLY A 281 -3.70 32.90 -7.16
C GLY A 281 -2.66 32.48 -6.12
N GLU A 282 -1.69 33.35 -5.87
CA GLU A 282 -0.58 33.06 -4.99
C GLU A 282 -0.85 33.29 -3.49
N ASN A 283 -2.01 33.86 -3.13
CA ASN A 283 -2.38 34.19 -1.75
C ASN A 283 -3.27 33.12 -1.10
N VAL A 284 -3.31 31.92 -1.68
CA VAL A 284 -4.03 30.79 -1.06
C VAL A 284 -3.29 30.31 0.18
N LEU A 285 -4.03 30.02 1.25
CA LEU A 285 -3.51 29.27 2.39
C LEU A 285 -3.18 27.85 1.95
N LEU A 286 -1.95 27.39 2.17
CA LEU A 286 -1.52 26.04 1.79
C LEU A 286 -1.92 25.01 2.85
N GLY A 287 -1.93 25.44 4.09
CA GLY A 287 -2.35 24.72 5.28
C GLY A 287 -2.23 25.66 6.48
N TYR A 288 -2.67 25.20 7.64
CA TYR A 288 -2.46 25.88 8.91
C TYR A 288 -2.53 24.88 10.06
N TYR A 289 -1.95 25.27 11.20
CA TYR A 289 -2.07 24.57 12.47
C TYR A 289 -2.62 25.53 13.53
N LEU A 290 -3.66 25.10 14.26
CA LEU A 290 -4.23 25.80 15.40
C LEU A 290 -3.73 25.16 16.69
N GLU A 291 -2.91 25.89 17.45
CA GLU A 291 -2.23 25.37 18.65
C GLU A 291 -3.21 24.91 19.73
N ASP A 292 -4.20 25.75 20.07
CA ASP A 292 -5.18 25.49 21.14
C ASP A 292 -6.06 24.26 20.86
N GLU A 293 -6.33 24.00 19.58
CA GLU A 293 -7.18 22.89 19.14
C GLU A 293 -6.38 21.67 18.71
N GLN A 294 -5.05 21.78 18.60
CA GLN A 294 -4.19 20.79 17.96
C GLN A 294 -4.76 20.33 16.60
N HIS A 295 -5.33 21.29 15.86
CA HIS A 295 -6.02 21.06 14.58
C HIS A 295 -5.11 21.46 13.44
N LEU A 296 -4.72 20.48 12.63
CA LEU A 296 -3.95 20.70 11.41
C LEU A 296 -4.88 20.58 10.20
N VAL A 297 -4.85 21.59 9.33
CA VAL A 297 -5.65 21.59 8.10
C VAL A 297 -4.74 21.75 6.87
N LEU A 298 -4.91 20.86 5.90
CA LEU A 298 -4.23 20.90 4.61
C LEU A 298 -5.18 21.34 3.50
N ASN A 299 -4.77 22.30 2.68
CA ASN A 299 -5.59 22.76 1.57
C ASN A 299 -5.52 21.79 0.37
N SER A 300 -6.63 21.09 0.07
CA SER A 300 -6.71 20.23 -1.11
C SER A 300 -6.90 21.00 -2.43
N ALA A 301 -7.34 22.26 -2.38
CA ALA A 301 -7.62 23.10 -3.54
C ALA A 301 -6.45 24.05 -3.86
N ARG A 302 -5.27 23.48 -4.11
CA ARG A 302 -4.07 24.26 -4.44
C ARG A 302 -4.05 24.70 -5.91
N PRO A 303 -3.81 25.99 -6.21
CA PRO A 303 -3.55 26.47 -7.56
C PRO A 303 -2.28 25.85 -8.13
N ALA A 304 -2.27 25.62 -9.45
CA ALA A 304 -1.17 24.98 -10.16
C ALA A 304 0.18 25.69 -9.97
N GLN A 305 0.18 27.01 -9.76
CA GLN A 305 1.38 27.81 -9.53
C GLN A 305 2.04 27.50 -8.18
N THR A 306 1.34 26.81 -7.27
CA THR A 306 1.86 26.47 -5.94
C THR A 306 2.44 25.07 -5.88
N ILE A 307 2.50 24.33 -6.99
CA ILE A 307 3.03 22.96 -7.06
C ILE A 307 3.96 22.83 -8.28
N ASN A 308 4.76 21.77 -8.31
CA ASN A 308 5.67 21.44 -9.41
C ASN A 308 6.65 22.58 -9.79
N GLN A 309 7.19 23.28 -8.79
CA GLN A 309 8.24 24.27 -8.97
C GLN A 309 9.62 23.61 -8.87
N ASP A 310 10.55 24.02 -9.74
CA ASP A 310 11.97 23.65 -9.62
C ASP A 310 12.48 23.97 -8.22
N PHE A 311 13.17 23.02 -7.59
CA PHE A 311 13.82 23.28 -6.32
C PHE A 311 15.00 24.25 -6.50
N ARG A 312 14.72 25.54 -6.31
CA ARG A 312 15.69 26.64 -6.32
C ARG A 312 15.71 27.29 -4.93
N PRO A 313 16.60 26.85 -4.02
CA PRO A 313 16.73 27.43 -2.69
C PRO A 313 16.75 28.96 -2.69
N ALA A 314 16.16 29.57 -1.66
CA ALA A 314 15.99 31.01 -1.47
C ALA A 314 15.11 31.75 -2.50
N ARG A 315 14.70 31.09 -3.60
CA ARG A 315 13.78 31.64 -4.62
C ARG A 315 12.40 31.03 -4.59
N LEU A 316 12.25 29.85 -3.97
CA LEU A 316 10.96 29.23 -3.73
C LEU A 316 10.10 30.08 -2.80
N LYS A 317 8.80 30.17 -3.08
CA LYS A 317 7.86 30.79 -2.15
C LYS A 317 7.72 29.98 -0.87
N THR A 318 7.52 28.67 -1.00
CA THR A 318 7.50 27.68 0.09
C THR A 318 8.17 26.40 -0.40
N PHE A 319 8.76 25.62 0.50
CA PHE A 319 9.36 24.33 0.17
C PHE A 319 8.33 23.35 -0.39
N SER A 320 7.09 23.43 0.07
CA SER A 320 5.99 22.56 -0.40
C SER A 320 5.72 22.66 -1.91
N ALA A 321 6.09 23.78 -2.54
CA ALA A 321 5.90 23.99 -3.98
C ALA A 321 6.77 23.08 -4.86
N THR A 322 7.78 22.44 -4.28
CA THR A 322 8.63 21.44 -4.96
C THR A 322 7.93 20.09 -5.19
N GLY A 323 6.73 19.89 -4.66
CA GLY A 323 5.96 18.66 -4.89
C GLY A 323 5.45 18.60 -6.33
N GLU A 324 5.87 17.59 -7.09
CA GLU A 324 5.51 17.41 -8.52
C GLU A 324 4.00 17.18 -8.74
N THR A 325 3.33 16.64 -7.72
CA THR A 325 1.89 16.38 -7.71
C THR A 325 1.21 17.09 -6.53
N LEU A 326 -0.12 17.17 -6.56
CA LEU A 326 -0.89 17.69 -5.41
C LEU A 326 -0.57 16.90 -4.13
N VAL A 327 -0.54 15.57 -4.21
CA VAL A 327 -0.22 14.70 -3.06
C VAL A 327 1.19 14.98 -2.54
N GLU A 328 2.19 15.09 -3.41
CA GLU A 328 3.56 15.41 -3.02
C GLU A 328 3.68 16.80 -2.36
N ALA A 329 2.91 17.77 -2.84
CA ALA A 329 2.87 19.10 -2.25
C ALA A 329 2.17 19.08 -0.87
N LEU A 330 1.08 18.32 -0.73
CA LEU A 330 0.37 18.14 0.55
C LEU A 330 1.22 17.40 1.58
N ARG A 331 2.01 16.40 1.18
CA ARG A 331 2.99 15.71 2.06
C ARG A 331 3.98 16.70 2.67
N ARG A 332 4.53 17.61 1.85
CA ARG A 332 5.45 18.65 2.32
C ARG A 332 4.76 19.70 3.19
N THR A 333 3.54 20.09 2.84
CA THR A 333 2.73 20.98 3.68
C THR A 333 2.43 20.32 5.03
N LEU A 334 2.08 19.04 5.07
CA LEU A 334 1.85 18.31 6.33
C LEU A 334 3.08 18.39 7.25
N ILE A 335 4.27 18.16 6.71
CA ILE A 335 5.51 18.22 7.49
C ILE A 335 5.88 19.65 7.89
N HIS A 336 5.53 20.64 7.08
CA HIS A 336 5.65 22.02 7.49
C HIS A 336 4.72 22.30 8.69
N GLU A 337 3.41 22.05 8.55
CA GLU A 337 2.42 22.44 9.55
C GLU A 337 2.56 21.63 10.86
N ILE A 338 2.98 20.35 10.78
CA ILE A 338 3.30 19.57 11.99
C ILE A 338 4.53 20.14 12.71
N GLY A 339 5.41 20.85 12.01
CA GLY A 339 6.54 21.55 12.63
C GLY A 339 6.08 22.54 13.71
N HIS A 340 4.96 23.23 13.49
CA HIS A 340 4.37 24.12 14.50
C HIS A 340 3.87 23.32 15.72
N HIS A 341 3.27 22.15 15.52
CA HIS A 341 2.89 21.26 16.61
C HIS A 341 4.11 20.78 17.43
N LEU A 342 5.23 20.46 16.77
CA LEU A 342 6.47 20.08 17.46
C LEU A 342 7.08 21.24 18.24
N LEU A 343 6.98 22.48 17.72
CA LEU A 343 7.47 23.67 18.40
C LEU A 343 6.77 23.90 19.75
N VAL A 344 5.52 23.50 19.91
CA VAL A 344 4.81 23.59 21.20
C VAL A 344 5.55 22.81 22.29
N ASP A 345 5.99 21.58 22.01
CA ASP A 345 6.79 20.79 22.98
C ASP A 345 8.19 21.35 23.15
N LEU A 346 8.83 21.72 22.05
CA LEU A 346 10.21 22.22 22.04
C LEU A 346 10.37 23.56 22.75
N LYS A 347 9.37 24.45 22.71
CA LYS A 347 9.36 25.74 23.44
C LYS A 347 9.49 25.54 24.96
N GLY A 348 9.05 24.39 25.49
CA GLY A 348 9.20 24.03 26.90
C GLY A 348 10.62 23.60 27.30
N ARG A 349 11.54 23.43 26.34
CA ARG A 349 12.90 22.94 26.60
C ARG A 349 13.89 24.09 26.77
N GLU A 350 14.74 23.96 27.77
CA GLU A 350 15.70 25.00 28.13
C GLU A 350 16.62 25.36 26.95
N GLY A 351 16.67 26.65 26.61
CA GLY A 351 17.53 27.19 25.57
C GLY A 351 17.13 26.86 24.11
N PHE A 352 16.06 26.10 23.88
CA PHE A 352 15.69 25.69 22.51
C PHE A 352 15.23 26.86 21.64
N ILE A 353 14.42 27.78 22.19
CA ILE A 353 13.98 28.99 21.47
C ILE A 353 15.20 29.82 21.03
N ALA A 354 16.16 30.05 21.94
CA ALA A 354 17.37 30.80 21.63
C ALA A 354 18.20 30.12 20.52
N LEU A 355 18.24 28.79 20.51
CA LEU A 355 18.90 28.02 19.46
C LEU A 355 18.26 28.21 18.09
N VAL A 356 16.93 28.13 18.00
CA VAL A 356 16.22 28.31 16.73
C VAL A 356 16.34 29.76 16.25
N GLN A 357 16.27 30.74 17.16
CA GLN A 357 16.44 32.15 16.83
C GLN A 357 17.86 32.49 16.37
N GLU A 358 18.89 31.85 16.95
CA GLU A 358 20.26 31.97 16.45
C GLU A 358 20.39 31.35 15.06
N ALA A 359 19.88 30.12 14.87
CA ALA A 359 19.90 29.45 13.58
C ALA A 359 19.18 30.27 12.50
N TYR A 360 18.05 30.89 12.82
CA TYR A 360 17.33 31.80 11.93
C TYR A 360 18.15 33.04 11.55
N ARG A 361 18.92 33.61 12.49
CA ARG A 361 19.78 34.78 12.25
C ARG A 361 21.00 34.46 11.40
N SER A 362 21.59 33.27 11.58
CA SER A 362 22.86 32.89 10.92
C SER A 362 22.68 31.92 9.74
N GLY A 363 21.48 31.38 9.53
CA GLY A 363 21.16 30.37 8.52
C GLY A 363 20.75 30.93 7.16
N SER A 364 20.70 30.04 6.18
CA SER A 364 20.34 30.35 4.79
C SER A 364 18.91 29.93 4.48
N ALA A 365 17.94 30.82 4.68
CA ALA A 365 16.52 30.52 4.46
C ALA A 365 16.23 29.84 3.09
N ILE A 366 15.75 28.59 3.15
CA ILE A 366 15.51 27.72 1.99
C ILE A 366 14.38 28.23 1.06
N SER A 367 13.48 29.07 1.60
CA SER A 367 12.35 29.67 0.89
C SER A 367 12.06 31.08 1.37
N LEU A 368 11.17 31.80 0.66
CA LEU A 368 10.69 33.11 1.09
C LEU A 368 9.82 33.02 2.36
N ARG A 369 9.08 31.92 2.55
CA ARG A 369 8.31 31.65 3.78
C ARG A 369 9.26 31.53 4.98
N ALA A 370 10.37 30.82 4.83
CA ALA A 370 11.39 30.67 5.88
C ALA A 370 12.07 31.99 6.30
N ARG A 371 11.87 33.10 5.57
CA ARG A 371 12.41 34.42 5.94
C ARG A 371 11.49 35.22 6.85
N ARG A 372 10.22 34.83 6.96
CA ARG A 372 9.19 35.63 7.65
C ARG A 372 9.51 35.79 9.13
N ASP A 373 9.79 34.68 9.79
CA ASP A 373 10.13 34.60 11.19
C ASP A 373 10.84 33.28 11.49
N TRP A 374 11.26 33.11 12.74
CA TRP A 374 12.03 31.95 13.20
C TRP A 374 11.19 30.66 13.29
N GLU A 375 9.87 30.75 13.47
CA GLU A 375 8.99 29.56 13.51
C GLU A 375 8.83 29.00 12.10
N GLU A 376 8.53 29.87 11.14
CA GLU A 376 8.43 29.53 9.73
C GLU A 376 9.77 29.03 9.16
N TYR A 377 10.89 29.60 9.62
CA TYR A 377 12.22 29.09 9.32
C TYR A 377 12.40 27.64 9.80
N PHE A 378 12.01 27.35 11.05
CA PHE A 378 12.06 26.00 11.59
C PHE A 378 11.18 25.03 10.79
N CYS A 379 9.92 25.38 10.53
CA CYS A 379 8.97 24.50 9.83
C CYS A 379 9.39 24.21 8.38
N GLU A 380 9.89 25.22 7.65
CA GLU A 380 10.44 25.03 6.30
C GLU A 380 11.71 24.18 6.31
N CYS A 381 12.61 24.38 7.28
CA CYS A 381 13.78 23.53 7.45
C CYS A 381 13.40 22.09 7.81
N PHE A 382 12.39 21.88 8.65
CA PHE A 382 11.93 20.54 9.04
C PHE A 382 11.35 19.77 7.84
N ALA A 383 10.55 20.43 7.01
CA ALA A 383 10.06 19.88 5.75
C ALA A 383 11.20 19.59 4.77
N ALA A 384 12.12 20.54 4.59
CA ALA A 384 13.28 20.35 3.71
C ALA A 384 14.21 19.23 4.20
N HIS A 385 14.37 19.08 5.51
CA HIS A 385 15.13 17.99 6.11
C HIS A 385 14.49 16.64 5.78
N THR A 386 13.16 16.52 5.89
CA THR A 386 12.44 15.25 5.65
C THR A 386 12.50 14.79 4.19
N PHE A 387 12.43 15.70 3.23
CA PHE A 387 12.32 15.36 1.80
C PHE A 387 13.58 15.64 0.98
N ALA A 388 14.50 16.44 1.50
CA ALA A 388 15.70 16.88 0.79
C ALA A 388 16.89 17.18 1.73
N ALA A 389 17.10 16.34 2.74
CA ALA A 389 18.14 16.51 3.78
C ALA A 389 19.51 16.92 3.24
N ARG A 390 19.98 16.25 2.16
CA ARG A 390 21.28 16.53 1.54
C ARG A 390 21.35 17.95 0.96
N THR A 391 20.28 18.39 0.30
CA THR A 391 20.20 19.74 -0.27
C THR A 391 20.11 20.79 0.83
N LEU A 392 19.33 20.52 1.89
CA LEU A 392 19.28 21.40 3.05
C LEU A 392 20.67 21.51 3.69
N PHE A 393 21.36 20.40 3.94
CA PHE A 393 22.71 20.41 4.51
C PHE A 393 23.70 21.20 3.65
N ALA A 394 23.63 21.06 2.32
CA ALA A 394 24.52 21.77 1.41
C ALA A 394 24.25 23.28 1.33
N PHE A 395 22.98 23.70 1.42
CA PHE A 395 22.57 25.10 1.27
C PHE A 395 22.49 25.86 2.60
N ASP A 396 21.95 25.21 3.62
CA ASP A 396 21.72 25.72 4.97
C ASP A 396 22.14 24.69 6.03
N PRO A 397 23.45 24.47 6.21
CA PRO A 397 23.97 23.53 7.21
C PRO A 397 23.54 23.89 8.64
N THR A 398 23.35 25.19 8.92
CA THR A 398 22.83 25.70 10.19
C THR A 398 21.40 25.22 10.44
N GLY A 399 20.51 25.43 9.46
CA GLY A 399 19.13 24.94 9.52
C GLY A 399 19.07 23.42 9.63
N HIS A 400 19.92 22.69 8.89
CA HIS A 400 20.01 21.23 9.00
C HIS A 400 20.40 20.78 10.42
N ALA A 401 21.47 21.34 11.00
CA ALA A 401 21.94 20.99 12.35
C ALA A 401 20.93 21.36 13.45
N MET A 402 20.19 22.47 13.27
CA MET A 402 19.08 22.84 14.14
C MET A 402 18.00 21.74 14.15
N ILE A 403 17.61 21.23 12.98
CA ILE A 403 16.61 20.16 12.89
C ILE A 403 17.14 18.86 13.51
N GLU A 404 18.38 18.47 13.26
CA GLU A 404 19.00 17.29 13.90
C GLU A 404 18.94 17.36 15.43
N LYS A 405 19.24 18.53 16.00
CA LYS A 405 19.12 18.73 17.44
C LYS A 405 17.67 18.67 17.91
N ALA A 406 16.74 19.27 17.18
CA ALA A 406 15.31 19.21 17.49
C ALA A 406 14.80 17.77 17.50
N ARG A 407 15.19 16.96 16.50
CA ARG A 407 14.87 15.54 16.40
C ARG A 407 15.38 14.78 17.62
N LYS A 408 16.65 15.01 18.00
CA LYS A 408 17.25 14.39 19.19
C LYS A 408 16.51 14.74 20.48
N GLU A 409 16.15 16.01 20.67
CA GLU A 409 15.35 16.45 21.81
C GLU A 409 14.00 15.71 21.85
N LEU A 410 13.30 15.65 20.72
CA LEU A 410 12.01 14.98 20.59
C LEU A 410 12.07 13.44 20.66
N GLY A 411 13.29 12.86 20.68
CA GLY A 411 13.48 11.40 20.64
C GLY A 411 13.07 10.78 19.31
N LEU A 412 13.18 11.53 18.21
CA LEU A 412 12.92 11.05 16.86
C LEU A 412 14.14 10.29 16.32
N PRO A 413 13.93 9.30 15.43
CA PRO A 413 15.00 8.48 14.85
C PRO A 413 15.93 9.25 13.91
#